data_AF-A0A9D1LGI9-F1
#
_entry.id   AF-A0A9D1LGI9-F1
#
_cell.length_a   1.000
_cell.length_b   1.000
_cell.length_c   1.000
_cell.angle_alpha   90.00
_cell.angle_beta   90.00
_cell.angle_gamma   90.00
#
_symmetry.space_group_name_H-M   'P 1'
#
loop_
_entity.id
_entity.type
_entity.pdbx_description
1 polymer ?
#
loop_
_entity_poly.entity_id
_entity_poly.type
_entity_poly.pdbx_seq_one_letter_code
_entity_poly.pdbx_strand_id
1 'polypeptide(L)'
;MTKTELYRRYSLFLCSVLINAFSIAVITKALLGTSPISSVPYVLSLFSPLSMGQYTIIMNFLFILLEILLMGKKSAFEKRYELLMQIPVTLCFGAFIDVSMNCLWWLTPTYYLAQITTLLVGCFILALGISLEVKANVAMVTGEYLVQVIAKFTRKEFGFVKVCFDATLVLISCTFSICFLSSIEGVREGTVIAALIVGPITHFLNPYWRILDKWLTAPTPRRDTIQNEKYPIVITISREYGSGGRLLGQMLSKELGIKFYDKELIELAAKESRLPQQYIAENEQKVSTNYLLHIILQDYEAPIEKSLSSADALFVAQSRIIREIAAKETCIIIGRCADYILKDHPASSIIKVFCYTDLDDACRRCTDIYHSDPDRVRSEIIKTNRARISHYQHYTNEKWGEPHNYDLMVNTGSMPLQTACHLIAQLYKEKANIRQ
;
A
#
# COMPACT_ATOMS: atom_id res chain seq x y z
N MET A 1 -0.03 16.16 7.14
CA MET A 1 0.52 16.92 6.00
C MET A 1 0.76 18.37 6.39
N THR A 2 1.89 18.93 5.98
CA THR A 2 2.13 20.38 6.10
C THR A 2 1.23 21.14 5.12
N LYS A 3 0.91 22.43 5.37
CA LYS A 3 0.12 23.25 4.43
C LYS A 3 0.75 23.30 3.02
N THR A 4 2.08 23.28 2.95
CA THR A 4 2.84 23.28 1.70
C THR A 4 2.75 21.96 0.95
N GLU A 5 2.86 20.82 1.64
CA GLU A 5 2.64 19.49 1.05
C GLU A 5 1.20 19.35 0.55
N LEU A 6 0.23 19.81 1.33
CA LEU A 6 -1.17 19.83 0.94
C LEU A 6 -1.36 20.63 -0.36
N TYR A 7 -0.82 21.84 -0.42
CA TYR A 7 -0.88 22.68 -1.63
C TYR A 7 -0.23 22.01 -2.85
N ARG A 8 0.93 21.37 -2.70
CA ARG A 8 1.62 20.66 -3.79
C ARG A 8 0.80 19.49 -4.32
N ARG A 9 0.21 18.70 -3.42
CA ARG A 9 -0.66 17.57 -3.79
C ARG A 9 -1.93 18.04 -4.49
N TYR A 10 -2.59 19.08 -3.99
CA TYR A 10 -3.76 19.67 -4.68
C TYR A 10 -3.39 20.28 -6.04
N SER A 11 -2.22 20.89 -6.16
CA SER A 11 -1.75 21.44 -7.44
C SER A 11 -1.47 20.32 -8.45
N LEU A 12 -0.83 19.22 -8.00
CA LEU A 12 -0.61 18.05 -8.84
C LEU A 12 -1.92 17.40 -9.27
N PHE A 13 -2.86 17.26 -8.34
CA PHE A 13 -4.19 16.73 -8.61
C PHE A 13 -4.96 17.59 -9.61
N LEU A 14 -4.91 18.92 -9.46
CA LEU A 14 -5.54 19.81 -10.44
C LEU A 14 -4.89 19.66 -11.82
N CYS A 15 -3.56 19.62 -11.88
CA CYS A 15 -2.82 19.39 -13.13
C CYS A 15 -3.21 18.05 -13.79
N SER A 16 -3.32 16.96 -13.01
CA SER A 16 -3.72 15.65 -13.54
C SER A 16 -5.14 15.66 -14.08
N VAL A 17 -6.09 16.32 -13.41
CA VAL A 17 -7.48 16.47 -13.89
C VAL A 17 -7.52 17.18 -15.25
N LEU A 18 -6.72 18.23 -15.45
CA LEU A 18 -6.63 18.94 -16.73
C LEU A 18 -6.03 18.06 -17.83
N ILE A 19 -4.96 17.31 -17.53
CA ILE A 19 -4.36 16.35 -18.47
C ILE A 19 -5.37 15.27 -18.86
N ASN A 20 -6.11 14.74 -17.89
CA ASN A 20 -7.16 13.73 -18.13
C ASN A 20 -8.24 14.29 -19.07
N ALA A 21 -8.77 15.49 -18.80
CA ALA A 21 -9.78 16.11 -19.65
C ALA A 21 -9.26 16.37 -21.08
N PHE A 22 -8.01 16.84 -21.24
CA PHE A 22 -7.39 17.02 -22.55
C PHE A 22 -7.22 15.69 -23.30
N SER A 23 -6.76 14.65 -22.61
CA SER A 23 -6.56 13.33 -23.21
C SER A 23 -7.87 12.71 -23.72
N ILE A 24 -8.97 12.88 -23.00
CA ILE A 24 -10.30 12.44 -23.43
C ILE A 24 -10.69 13.13 -24.72
N ALA A 25 -10.45 14.45 -24.84
CA ALA A 25 -10.72 15.18 -26.08
C ALA A 25 -9.86 14.67 -27.26
N VAL A 26 -8.57 14.36 -27.05
CA VAL A 26 -7.70 13.76 -28.08
C VAL A 26 -8.22 12.40 -28.53
N ILE A 27 -8.59 11.53 -27.57
CA ILE A 27 -9.15 10.20 -27.86
C ILE A 27 -10.44 10.33 -28.68
N THR A 28 -11.35 11.20 -28.26
CA THR A 28 -12.63 11.42 -28.97
C THR A 28 -12.41 11.96 -30.38
N LYS A 29 -11.45 12.88 -30.57
CA LYS A 29 -11.08 13.43 -31.89
C LYS A 29 -10.40 12.40 -32.80
N ALA A 30 -10.00 11.24 -32.29
CA ALA A 30 -9.48 10.15 -33.12
C ALA A 30 -10.55 9.46 -33.99
N LEU A 31 -11.84 9.70 -33.74
CA LEU A 31 -12.98 9.14 -34.50
C LEU A 31 -13.10 7.61 -34.49
N LEU A 32 -12.35 6.94 -33.61
CA LEU A 32 -12.42 5.48 -33.36
C LEU A 32 -13.18 5.16 -32.06
N GLY A 33 -13.98 6.11 -31.56
CA GLY A 33 -14.69 6.02 -30.29
C GLY A 33 -13.95 6.74 -29.15
N THR A 34 -14.46 6.59 -27.94
CA THR A 34 -13.95 7.28 -26.73
C THR A 34 -13.54 6.29 -25.63
N SER A 35 -13.08 6.79 -24.47
CA SER A 35 -12.98 5.95 -23.27
C SER A 35 -14.36 5.38 -22.88
N PRO A 36 -14.42 4.20 -22.21
CA PRO A 36 -15.69 3.61 -21.77
C PRO A 36 -16.55 4.50 -20.87
N ILE A 37 -15.90 5.31 -20.02
CA ILE A 37 -16.62 6.22 -19.13
C ILE A 37 -17.18 7.42 -19.91
N SER A 38 -16.41 7.95 -20.85
CA SER A 38 -16.79 9.13 -21.63
C SER A 38 -17.68 8.82 -22.83
N SER A 39 -17.94 7.53 -23.13
CA SER A 39 -18.77 7.16 -24.28
C SER A 39 -20.23 7.55 -24.11
N VAL A 40 -20.78 7.45 -22.89
CA VAL A 40 -22.17 7.86 -22.63
C VAL A 40 -22.33 9.37 -22.83
N PRO A 41 -21.51 10.25 -22.20
CA PRO A 41 -21.58 11.69 -22.46
C PRO A 41 -21.37 12.08 -23.93
N TYR A 42 -20.46 11.39 -24.62
CA TYR A 42 -20.19 11.67 -26.03
C TYR A 42 -21.39 11.35 -26.92
N VAL A 43 -21.96 10.14 -26.82
CA VAL A 43 -23.14 9.74 -27.60
C VAL A 43 -24.32 10.66 -27.32
N LEU A 44 -24.56 11.01 -26.04
CA LEU A 44 -25.62 11.95 -25.67
C LEU A 44 -25.41 13.33 -26.31
N SER A 45 -24.17 13.81 -26.41
CA SER A 45 -23.86 15.11 -27.05
C SER A 45 -24.05 15.13 -28.56
N LEU A 46 -24.16 13.97 -29.23
CA LEU A 46 -24.34 13.92 -30.69
C LEU A 46 -25.77 14.22 -31.14
N PHE A 47 -26.78 13.97 -30.29
CA PHE A 47 -28.20 14.17 -30.64
C PHE A 47 -28.89 15.26 -29.79
N SER A 48 -28.17 15.91 -28.88
CA SER A 48 -28.69 16.90 -27.94
C SER A 48 -27.92 18.22 -28.05
N PRO A 49 -28.54 19.37 -27.70
CA PRO A 49 -27.85 20.66 -27.68
C PRO A 49 -26.75 20.79 -26.61
N LEU A 50 -26.67 19.86 -25.65
CA LEU A 50 -25.65 19.92 -24.59
C LEU A 50 -24.32 19.34 -25.05
N SER A 51 -23.22 19.96 -24.63
CA SER A 51 -21.86 19.52 -24.95
C SER A 51 -21.46 18.23 -24.23
N MET A 52 -20.39 17.59 -24.71
CA MET A 52 -19.80 16.43 -24.06
C MET A 52 -19.37 16.73 -22.61
N GLY A 53 -18.80 17.91 -22.36
CA GLY A 53 -18.42 18.35 -21.01
C GLY A 53 -19.63 18.51 -20.08
N GLN A 54 -20.72 19.10 -20.57
CA GLN A 54 -21.96 19.25 -19.81
C GLN A 54 -22.57 17.89 -19.44
N TYR A 55 -22.63 16.95 -20.38
CA TYR A 55 -23.10 15.60 -20.08
C TYR A 55 -22.17 14.85 -19.11
N THR A 56 -20.87 15.10 -19.18
CA THR A 56 -19.90 14.53 -18.23
C THR A 56 -20.18 15.04 -16.81
N ILE A 57 -20.50 16.34 -16.65
CA ILE A 57 -20.90 16.92 -15.36
C ILE A 57 -22.18 16.26 -14.84
N ILE A 58 -23.22 16.14 -15.68
CA ILE A 58 -24.49 15.52 -15.30
C ILE A 58 -24.28 14.07 -14.86
N MET A 59 -23.50 13.30 -15.62
CA MET A 59 -23.21 11.90 -15.32
C MET A 59 -22.41 11.76 -14.01
N ASN A 60 -21.41 12.60 -13.76
CA ASN A 60 -20.67 12.57 -12.51
C ASN A 60 -21.55 12.94 -11.31
N PHE A 61 -22.46 13.91 -11.43
CA PHE A 61 -23.44 14.16 -10.36
C PHE A 61 -24.36 12.97 -10.11
N LEU A 62 -24.76 12.25 -11.16
CA LEU A 62 -25.52 11.00 -11.03
C LEU A 62 -24.68 9.93 -10.29
N PHE A 63 -23.39 9.80 -10.60
CA PHE A 63 -22.51 8.89 -9.89
C PHE A 63 -22.37 9.24 -8.39
N ILE A 64 -22.19 10.51 -8.04
CA ILE A 64 -22.18 10.97 -6.64
C ILE A 64 -23.48 10.58 -5.93
N LEU A 65 -24.63 10.73 -6.60
CA LEU A 65 -25.92 10.34 -6.04
C LEU A 65 -25.99 8.82 -5.79
N LEU A 66 -25.56 8.01 -6.76
CA LEU A 66 -25.49 6.56 -6.61
C LEU A 66 -24.54 6.13 -5.48
N GLU A 67 -23.40 6.80 -5.32
CA GLU A 67 -22.46 6.55 -4.22
C GLU A 67 -23.14 6.75 -2.86
N ILE A 68 -23.85 7.88 -2.68
CA ILE A 68 -24.58 8.20 -1.46
C ILE A 68 -25.67 7.14 -1.17
N LEU A 69 -26.39 6.70 -2.21
CA LEU A 69 -27.43 5.67 -2.09
C LEU A 69 -26.85 4.30 -1.69
N LEU A 70 -25.73 3.89 -2.30
CA LEU A 70 -25.10 2.60 -2.04
C LEU A 70 -24.36 2.55 -0.69
N MET A 71 -23.74 3.64 -0.25
CA MET A 71 -23.00 3.71 1.02
C MET A 71 -23.90 3.84 2.24
N GLY A 72 -25.11 4.38 2.07
CA GLY A 72 -26.03 4.67 3.17
C GLY A 72 -25.65 5.92 3.98
N LYS A 73 -26.63 6.48 4.71
CA LYS A 73 -26.54 7.82 5.33
C LYS A 73 -25.40 7.99 6.33
N LYS A 74 -25.03 6.95 7.11
CA LYS A 74 -23.96 7.03 8.11
C LYS A 74 -22.58 7.17 7.46
N SER A 75 -22.23 6.28 6.53
CA SER A 75 -20.93 6.32 5.85
C SER A 75 -20.80 7.52 4.90
N ALA A 76 -21.90 7.99 4.31
CA ALA A 76 -21.90 9.23 3.53
C ALA A 76 -21.58 10.46 4.42
N PHE A 77 -22.06 10.49 5.67
CA PHE A 77 -21.76 11.58 6.60
C PHE A 77 -20.28 11.57 7.03
N GLU A 78 -19.72 10.39 7.29
CA GLU A 78 -18.29 10.23 7.63
C GLU A 78 -17.37 10.72 6.50
N LYS A 79 -17.75 10.43 5.25
CA LYS A 79 -16.99 10.80 4.04
C LYS A 79 -17.45 12.09 3.35
N ARG A 80 -18.22 12.93 4.04
CA ARG A 80 -18.83 14.14 3.47
C ARG A 80 -17.83 15.08 2.79
N TYR A 81 -16.62 15.18 3.31
CA TYR A 81 -15.58 16.06 2.74
C TYR A 81 -15.06 15.52 1.42
N GLU A 82 -14.88 14.21 1.27
CA GLU A 82 -14.50 13.58 0.00
C GLU A 82 -15.59 13.82 -1.06
N LEU A 83 -16.86 13.58 -0.69
CA LEU A 83 -18.00 13.78 -1.59
C LEU A 83 -18.18 15.25 -2.01
N LEU A 84 -18.03 16.20 -1.07
CA LEU A 84 -18.11 17.63 -1.35
C LEU A 84 -16.99 18.08 -2.28
N MET A 85 -15.78 17.52 -2.15
CA MET A 85 -14.65 17.84 -3.01
C MET A 85 -14.82 17.33 -4.45
N GLN A 86 -15.63 16.31 -4.69
CA GLN A 86 -15.92 15.85 -6.05
C GLN A 86 -16.74 16.85 -6.88
N ILE A 87 -17.54 17.71 -6.22
CA ILE A 87 -18.38 18.71 -6.89
C ILE A 87 -17.55 19.74 -7.68
N PRO A 88 -16.63 20.51 -7.07
CA PRO A 88 -15.82 21.47 -7.81
C PRO A 88 -14.91 20.79 -8.84
N VAL A 89 -14.41 19.60 -8.53
CA VAL A 89 -13.56 18.82 -9.44
C VAL A 89 -14.34 18.41 -10.69
N THR A 90 -15.56 17.91 -10.52
CA THR A 90 -16.45 17.52 -11.63
C THR A 90 -16.79 18.69 -12.54
N LEU A 91 -17.11 19.85 -11.97
CA LEU A 91 -17.41 21.07 -12.73
C LEU A 91 -16.18 21.52 -13.53
N CYS A 92 -15.00 21.54 -12.90
CA CYS A 92 -13.75 21.90 -13.55
C CYS A 92 -13.39 20.92 -14.68
N PHE A 93 -13.51 19.62 -14.40
CA PHE A 93 -13.22 18.55 -15.35
C PHE A 93 -14.09 18.63 -16.61
N GLY A 94 -15.41 18.74 -16.44
CA GLY A 94 -16.33 18.85 -17.57
C GLY A 94 -16.13 20.12 -18.41
N ALA A 95 -15.96 21.28 -17.76
CA ALA A 95 -15.66 22.52 -18.46
C ALA A 95 -14.35 22.42 -19.26
N PHE A 96 -13.34 21.75 -18.71
CA PHE A 96 -12.05 21.60 -19.39
C PHE A 96 -12.09 20.59 -20.54
N ILE A 97 -13.00 19.61 -20.53
CA ILE A 97 -13.26 18.74 -21.68
C ILE A 97 -13.73 19.61 -22.87
N ASP A 98 -14.69 20.50 -22.65
CA ASP A 98 -15.19 21.36 -23.73
C ASP A 98 -14.13 22.34 -24.24
N VAL A 99 -13.35 22.94 -23.33
CA VAL A 99 -12.19 23.78 -23.71
C VAL A 99 -11.21 22.96 -24.56
N SER A 100 -10.89 21.74 -24.15
CA SER A 100 -9.96 20.86 -24.87
C SER A 100 -10.50 20.45 -26.24
N MET A 101 -11.79 20.11 -26.34
CA MET A 101 -12.46 19.79 -27.61
C MET A 101 -12.44 20.96 -28.59
N ASN A 102 -12.60 22.19 -28.08
CA ASN A 102 -12.48 23.42 -28.87
C ASN A 102 -11.02 23.71 -29.26
N CYS A 103 -10.05 23.53 -28.36
CA CYS A 103 -8.63 23.71 -28.67
C CYS A 103 -8.14 22.73 -29.75
N LEU A 104 -8.71 21.53 -29.80
CA LEU A 104 -8.42 20.48 -30.78
C LEU A 104 -9.29 20.56 -32.04
N TRP A 105 -9.80 21.76 -32.39
CA TRP A 105 -10.58 21.97 -33.61
C TRP A 105 -9.82 21.56 -34.89
N TRP A 106 -8.49 21.70 -34.89
CA TRP A 106 -7.60 21.37 -36.01
C TRP A 106 -7.27 19.87 -36.13
N LEU A 107 -7.52 19.09 -35.08
CA LEU A 107 -7.18 17.66 -35.04
C LEU A 107 -8.32 16.84 -35.69
N THR A 108 -8.21 16.61 -37.00
CA THR A 108 -9.16 15.81 -37.79
C THR A 108 -8.42 14.73 -38.59
N PRO A 109 -8.09 13.59 -37.96
CA PRO A 109 -7.37 12.51 -38.64
C PRO A 109 -8.23 11.88 -39.75
N THR A 110 -7.80 12.05 -41.00
CA THR A 110 -8.53 11.62 -42.20
C THR A 110 -8.29 10.17 -42.57
N TYR A 111 -7.06 9.66 -42.40
CA TYR A 111 -6.71 8.27 -42.70
C TYR A 111 -6.68 7.41 -41.44
N TYR A 112 -7.06 6.14 -41.58
CA TYR A 112 -7.21 5.19 -40.47
C TYR A 112 -5.96 5.05 -39.61
N LEU A 113 -4.77 5.09 -40.22
CA LEU A 113 -3.52 5.05 -39.46
C LEU A 113 -3.34 6.28 -38.56
N ALA A 114 -3.69 7.49 -39.03
CA ALA A 114 -3.66 8.69 -38.19
C ALA A 114 -4.67 8.62 -37.05
N GLN A 115 -5.83 8.00 -37.30
CA GLN A 115 -6.84 7.78 -36.26
C GLN A 115 -6.30 6.87 -35.16
N ILE A 116 -5.68 5.75 -35.50
CA ILE A 116 -5.04 4.85 -34.53
C ILE A 116 -3.90 5.55 -33.80
N THR A 117 -3.01 6.27 -34.49
CA THR A 117 -1.90 6.96 -33.82
C THR A 117 -2.40 8.04 -32.86
N THR A 118 -3.43 8.79 -33.26
CA THR A 118 -4.04 9.82 -32.42
C THR A 118 -4.69 9.20 -31.18
N LEU A 119 -5.39 8.08 -31.37
CA LEU A 119 -5.97 7.29 -30.26
C LEU A 119 -4.89 6.82 -29.29
N LEU A 120 -3.79 6.23 -29.78
CA LEU A 120 -2.70 5.72 -28.94
C LEU A 120 -1.98 6.84 -28.18
N VAL A 121 -1.75 7.99 -28.83
CA VAL A 121 -1.20 9.19 -28.17
C VAL A 121 -2.16 9.65 -27.07
N GLY A 122 -3.46 9.74 -27.36
CA GLY A 122 -4.47 10.09 -26.37
C GLY A 122 -4.51 9.12 -25.18
N CYS A 123 -4.43 7.81 -25.43
CA CYS A 123 -4.38 6.78 -24.38
C CYS A 123 -3.13 6.90 -23.50
N PHE A 124 -1.98 7.23 -24.09
CA PHE A 124 -0.74 7.45 -23.33
C PHE A 124 -0.83 8.70 -22.45
N ILE A 125 -1.36 9.82 -22.98
CA ILE A 125 -1.59 11.05 -22.20
C ILE A 125 -2.60 10.80 -21.07
N LEU A 126 -3.66 10.03 -21.34
CA LEU A 126 -4.65 9.64 -20.33
C LEU A 126 -4.00 8.81 -19.22
N ALA A 127 -3.18 7.83 -19.57
CA ALA A 127 -2.45 7.01 -18.59
C ALA A 127 -1.47 7.85 -17.74
N LEU A 128 -0.78 8.83 -18.35
CA LEU A 128 0.04 9.81 -17.62
C LEU A 128 -0.82 10.60 -16.62
N GLY A 129 -1.95 11.15 -17.04
CA GLY A 129 -2.84 11.90 -16.17
C GLY A 129 -3.37 11.07 -15.00
N ILE A 130 -3.88 9.86 -15.25
CA ILE A 130 -4.34 8.94 -14.19
C ILE A 130 -3.20 8.59 -13.23
N SER A 131 -2.00 8.31 -13.74
CA SER A 131 -0.85 7.98 -12.88
C SER A 131 -0.45 9.13 -11.95
N LEU A 132 -0.52 10.39 -12.42
CA LEU A 132 -0.28 11.57 -11.60
C LEU A 132 -1.39 11.82 -10.58
N GLU A 133 -2.64 11.54 -10.96
CA GLU A 133 -3.80 11.65 -10.08
C GLU A 133 -3.68 10.70 -8.88
N VAL A 134 -3.38 9.42 -9.16
CA VAL A 134 -3.12 8.40 -8.14
C VAL A 134 -1.96 8.82 -7.23
N LYS A 135 -0.92 9.44 -7.80
CA LYS A 135 0.23 9.92 -7.03
C LYS A 135 -0.11 11.10 -6.11
N ALA A 136 -1.00 11.98 -6.54
CA ALA A 136 -1.41 13.14 -5.74
C ALA A 136 -2.09 12.72 -4.43
N ASN A 137 -2.89 11.65 -4.47
CA ASN A 137 -3.60 11.06 -3.32
C ASN A 137 -4.42 12.09 -2.52
N VAL A 138 -5.20 12.90 -3.23
CA VAL A 138 -6.01 14.00 -2.66
C VAL A 138 -7.48 13.66 -2.62
N ALA A 139 -8.01 13.24 -3.76
CA ALA A 139 -9.38 12.82 -3.95
C ALA A 139 -9.39 11.76 -5.04
N MET A 140 -10.35 10.84 -4.99
CA MET A 140 -10.64 9.97 -6.13
C MET A 140 -11.64 10.66 -7.04
N VAL A 141 -11.42 10.57 -8.36
CA VAL A 141 -12.41 10.99 -9.34
C VAL A 141 -13.64 10.09 -9.25
N THR A 142 -14.80 10.72 -9.40
CA THR A 142 -16.13 10.15 -9.19
C THR A 142 -16.34 8.80 -9.88
N GLY A 143 -15.94 8.65 -11.15
CA GLY A 143 -16.12 7.40 -11.89
C GLY A 143 -15.39 6.20 -11.26
N GLU A 144 -14.19 6.40 -10.71
CA GLU A 144 -13.45 5.33 -10.05
C GLU A 144 -13.98 5.06 -8.64
N TYR A 145 -14.38 6.12 -7.94
CA TYR A 145 -14.90 6.03 -6.59
C TYR A 145 -16.23 5.27 -6.53
N LEU A 146 -17.15 5.50 -7.48
CA LEU A 146 -18.38 4.71 -7.62
C LEU A 146 -18.09 3.22 -7.80
N VAL A 147 -17.11 2.85 -8.63
CA VAL A 147 -16.72 1.45 -8.82
C VAL A 147 -16.23 0.83 -7.51
N GLN A 148 -15.48 1.57 -6.69
CA GLN A 148 -15.07 1.10 -5.36
C GLN A 148 -16.25 0.91 -4.42
N VAL A 149 -17.20 1.83 -4.42
CA VAL A 149 -18.43 1.71 -3.61
C VAL A 149 -19.23 0.48 -4.03
N ILE A 150 -19.40 0.24 -5.34
CA ILE A 150 -20.08 -0.95 -5.86
C ILE A 150 -19.30 -2.22 -5.49
N ALA A 151 -17.96 -2.22 -5.56
CA ALA A 151 -17.14 -3.36 -5.19
C ALA A 151 -17.30 -3.72 -3.71
N LYS A 152 -17.32 -2.73 -2.82
CA LYS A 152 -17.59 -2.92 -1.39
C LYS A 152 -19.01 -3.40 -1.12
N PHE A 153 -19.99 -2.84 -1.83
CA PHE A 153 -21.40 -3.24 -1.70
C PHE A 153 -21.63 -4.68 -2.17
N THR A 154 -21.06 -5.06 -3.32
CA THR A 154 -21.21 -6.40 -3.91
C THR A 154 -20.25 -7.45 -3.35
N ARG A 155 -19.26 -7.03 -2.54
CA ARG A 155 -18.17 -7.86 -2.02
C ARG A 155 -17.39 -8.60 -3.12
N LYS A 156 -17.24 -7.97 -4.29
CA LYS A 156 -16.48 -8.50 -5.43
C LYS A 156 -15.18 -7.73 -5.61
N GLU A 157 -14.23 -8.33 -6.32
CA GLU A 157 -12.96 -7.69 -6.64
C GLU A 157 -13.16 -6.40 -7.45
N PHE A 158 -12.46 -5.33 -7.07
CA PHE A 158 -12.49 -4.04 -7.76
C PHE A 158 -12.24 -4.17 -9.27
N GLY A 159 -11.27 -5.01 -9.66
CA GLY A 159 -10.94 -5.22 -11.08
C GLY A 159 -12.11 -5.80 -11.87
N PHE A 160 -12.76 -6.84 -11.34
CA PHE A 160 -13.94 -7.43 -11.97
C PHE A 160 -15.10 -6.43 -12.05
N VAL A 161 -15.37 -5.70 -10.97
CA VAL A 161 -16.45 -4.70 -10.92
C VAL A 161 -16.17 -3.55 -11.89
N LYS A 162 -14.91 -3.13 -12.06
CA LYS A 162 -14.51 -2.11 -13.04
C LYS A 162 -14.80 -2.55 -14.47
N VAL A 163 -14.43 -3.79 -14.81
CA VAL A 163 -14.69 -4.34 -16.15
C VAL A 163 -16.20 -4.42 -16.40
N CYS A 164 -16.99 -4.90 -15.43
CA CYS A 164 -18.45 -4.90 -15.55
C CYS A 164 -19.02 -3.49 -15.71
N PHE A 165 -18.55 -2.53 -14.92
CA PHE A 165 -19.00 -1.13 -14.98
C PHE A 165 -18.70 -0.51 -16.35
N ASP A 166 -17.48 -0.66 -16.86
CA ASP A 166 -17.11 -0.16 -18.19
C ASP A 166 -17.94 -0.82 -19.29
N ALA A 167 -18.14 -2.14 -19.21
CA ALA A 167 -19.01 -2.86 -20.15
C ALA A 167 -20.45 -2.33 -20.11
N THR A 168 -21.00 -2.01 -18.92
CA THR A 168 -22.34 -1.42 -18.83
C THR A 168 -22.43 -0.04 -19.46
N LEU A 169 -21.42 0.83 -19.29
CA LEU A 169 -21.42 2.14 -19.92
C LEU A 169 -21.31 2.06 -21.45
N VAL A 170 -20.50 1.14 -21.96
CA VAL A 170 -20.42 0.87 -23.40
C VAL A 170 -21.76 0.38 -23.94
N LEU A 171 -22.42 -0.57 -23.27
CA LEU A 171 -23.75 -1.06 -23.67
C LEU A 171 -24.83 0.04 -23.63
N ILE A 172 -24.83 0.89 -22.60
CA ILE A 172 -25.73 2.05 -22.52
C ILE A 172 -25.47 3.01 -23.69
N SER A 173 -24.21 3.27 -24.02
CA SER A 173 -23.82 4.14 -25.14
C SER A 173 -24.31 3.57 -26.48
N CYS A 174 -24.08 2.28 -26.73
CA CYS A 174 -24.60 1.60 -27.93
C CYS A 174 -26.13 1.67 -28.01
N THR A 175 -26.81 1.49 -26.86
CA THR A 175 -28.27 1.55 -26.79
C THR A 175 -28.78 2.95 -27.15
N PHE A 176 -28.22 4.00 -26.56
CA PHE A 176 -28.58 5.38 -26.92
C PHE A 176 -28.27 5.70 -28.38
N SER A 177 -27.12 5.25 -28.89
CA SER A 177 -26.76 5.48 -30.28
C SER A 177 -27.75 4.85 -31.26
N ILE A 178 -28.13 3.58 -31.02
CA ILE A 178 -29.11 2.90 -31.88
C ILE A 178 -30.49 3.57 -31.77
N CYS A 179 -30.94 3.90 -30.55
CA CYS A 179 -32.26 4.48 -30.33
C CYS A 179 -32.42 5.90 -30.91
N PHE A 180 -31.39 6.74 -30.86
CA PHE A 180 -31.49 8.16 -31.24
C PHE A 180 -30.79 8.51 -32.57
N LEU A 181 -29.75 7.76 -32.97
CA LEU A 181 -28.96 8.02 -34.18
C LEU A 181 -29.12 6.95 -35.26
N SER A 182 -29.88 5.86 -34.99
CA SER A 182 -30.13 4.74 -35.92
C SER A 182 -28.86 4.04 -36.45
N SER A 183 -27.71 4.30 -35.82
CA SER A 183 -26.39 3.77 -36.13
C SER A 183 -25.53 3.77 -34.87
N ILE A 184 -24.44 3.00 -34.84
CA ILE A 184 -23.50 2.98 -33.72
C ILE A 184 -22.44 4.06 -33.96
N GLU A 185 -22.65 5.21 -33.34
CA GLU A 185 -21.79 6.37 -33.33
C GLU A 185 -21.12 6.49 -31.97
N GLY A 186 -19.88 6.97 -31.95
CA GLY A 186 -19.13 7.24 -30.72
C GLY A 186 -18.61 6.03 -29.93
N VAL A 187 -19.05 4.81 -30.23
CA VAL A 187 -18.44 3.57 -29.73
C VAL A 187 -17.91 2.75 -30.89
N ARG A 188 -16.62 2.46 -30.87
CA ARG A 188 -15.90 1.77 -31.94
C ARG A 188 -14.72 0.99 -31.36
N GLU A 189 -13.91 0.38 -32.22
CA GLU A 189 -12.73 -0.41 -31.84
C GLU A 189 -11.77 0.34 -30.90
N GLY A 190 -11.69 1.67 -31.02
CA GLY A 190 -10.85 2.50 -30.17
C GLY A 190 -11.28 2.53 -28.71
N THR A 191 -12.56 2.35 -28.41
CA THR A 191 -13.06 2.22 -27.03
C THR A 191 -12.54 0.96 -26.35
N VAL A 192 -12.47 -0.15 -27.10
CA VAL A 192 -11.90 -1.41 -26.61
C VAL A 192 -10.38 -1.29 -26.45
N ILE A 193 -9.70 -0.70 -27.44
CA ILE A 193 -8.25 -0.44 -27.38
C ILE A 193 -7.90 0.42 -26.16
N ALA A 194 -8.63 1.51 -25.92
CA ALA A 194 -8.42 2.37 -24.77
C ALA A 194 -8.64 1.62 -23.44
N ALA A 195 -9.68 0.81 -23.34
CA ALA A 195 -9.95 0.00 -22.14
C ALA A 195 -8.82 -0.99 -21.82
N LEU A 196 -8.20 -1.59 -22.84
CA LEU A 196 -7.15 -2.60 -22.67
C LEU A 196 -5.75 -2.01 -22.44
N ILE A 197 -5.45 -0.85 -23.04
CA ILE A 197 -4.08 -0.29 -23.06
C ILE A 197 -3.83 0.69 -21.92
N VAL A 198 -4.83 1.50 -21.54
CA VAL A 198 -4.62 2.58 -20.54
C VAL A 198 -4.15 2.02 -19.20
N GLY A 199 -4.75 0.93 -18.71
CA GLY A 199 -4.38 0.30 -17.44
C GLY A 199 -2.92 -0.15 -17.37
N PRO A 200 -2.45 -1.02 -18.30
CA PRO A 200 -1.06 -1.44 -18.36
C PRO A 200 -0.06 -0.28 -18.46
N ILE A 201 -0.37 0.75 -19.27
CA ILE A 201 0.50 1.94 -19.38
C ILE A 201 0.57 2.70 -18.05
N THR A 202 -0.56 2.92 -17.37
CA THR A 202 -0.59 3.57 -16.05
C THR A 202 0.29 2.82 -15.04
N HIS A 203 0.22 1.48 -15.04
CA HIS A 203 1.06 0.65 -14.18
C HIS A 203 2.54 0.77 -14.52
N PHE A 204 2.89 0.79 -15.81
CA PHE A 204 4.26 0.98 -16.28
C PHE A 204 4.84 2.35 -15.91
N LEU A 205 4.01 3.41 -15.88
CA LEU A 205 4.43 4.77 -15.55
C LEU A 205 4.65 4.99 -14.04
N ASN A 206 3.94 4.25 -13.19
CA ASN A 206 3.92 4.44 -11.74
C ASN A 206 5.32 4.47 -11.07
N PRO A 207 6.29 3.60 -11.43
CA PRO A 207 7.64 3.61 -10.84
C PRO A 207 8.44 4.89 -11.14
N TYR A 208 8.19 5.55 -12.27
CA TYR A 208 8.93 6.74 -12.69
C TYR A 208 8.55 7.97 -11.86
N TRP A 209 7.33 8.01 -11.32
CA TRP A 209 6.86 9.11 -10.47
C TRP A 209 7.44 9.10 -9.05
N ARG A 210 8.33 8.15 -8.71
CA ARG A 210 9.11 8.18 -7.46
C ARG A 210 9.99 9.42 -7.35
N ILE A 211 10.35 10.04 -8.47
CA ILE A 211 11.10 11.31 -8.49
C ILE A 211 10.26 12.44 -7.88
N LEU A 212 8.94 12.41 -8.10
CA LEU A 212 8.02 13.40 -7.56
C LEU A 212 7.82 13.27 -6.05
N ASP A 213 8.20 12.14 -5.43
CA ASP A 213 8.08 11.96 -3.97
C ASP A 213 8.87 13.01 -3.20
N LYS A 214 10.05 13.36 -3.68
CA LYS A 214 10.89 14.41 -3.06
C LYS A 214 10.27 15.80 -3.14
N TRP A 215 9.40 16.03 -4.13
CA TRP A 215 8.73 17.32 -4.33
C TRP A 215 7.39 17.38 -3.61
N LEU A 216 6.57 16.32 -3.72
CA LEU A 216 5.25 16.22 -3.09
C LEU A 216 5.34 16.21 -1.58
N THR A 217 6.21 15.34 -1.06
CA THR A 217 6.57 15.38 0.35
C THR A 217 7.42 16.62 0.50
N ALA A 218 6.93 17.63 1.23
CA ALA A 218 7.87 18.56 1.83
C ALA A 218 8.94 17.69 2.53
N PRO A 219 10.22 18.13 2.59
CA PRO A 219 11.00 17.62 3.69
C PRO A 219 10.08 17.86 4.88
N THR A 220 9.67 16.77 5.54
CA THR A 220 9.34 16.89 6.94
C THR A 220 10.43 17.79 7.49
N PRO A 221 10.15 18.66 8.47
CA PRO A 221 11.23 18.88 9.39
C PRO A 221 11.66 17.45 9.79
N ARG A 222 12.75 16.95 9.20
CA ARG A 222 13.81 16.39 10.02
C ARG A 222 13.80 17.36 11.16
N ARG A 223 13.45 16.88 12.34
CA ARG A 223 13.81 17.60 13.54
C ARG A 223 15.34 17.67 13.50
N ASP A 224 15.83 18.58 12.68
CA ASP A 224 17.11 19.26 12.71
C ASP A 224 16.97 20.38 13.76
N THR A 225 16.05 20.26 14.71
CA THR A 225 16.45 20.48 16.09
C THR A 225 17.42 19.37 16.46
N ILE A 226 18.68 19.62 16.17
CA ILE A 226 19.78 19.14 17.00
C ILE A 226 19.54 19.74 18.39
N GLN A 227 18.65 19.10 19.13
CA GLN A 227 18.44 19.22 20.56
C GLN A 227 18.06 17.82 21.02
N ASN A 228 19.08 16.97 21.25
CA ASN A 228 19.08 15.85 22.21
C ASN A 228 17.75 15.10 22.46
N GLU A 229 16.92 14.79 21.45
CA GLU A 229 15.82 13.83 21.63
C GLU A 229 16.43 12.43 21.58
N LYS A 230 16.66 11.88 22.77
CA LYS A 230 17.16 10.53 23.00
C LYS A 230 16.12 9.55 22.43
N TYR A 231 16.37 8.99 21.24
CA TYR A 231 15.52 7.94 20.68
C TYR A 231 15.39 6.78 21.67
N PRO A 232 14.19 6.20 21.85
CA PRO A 232 14.03 5.03 22.69
C PRO A 232 14.93 3.89 22.18
N ILE A 233 15.61 3.22 23.10
CA ILE A 233 16.55 2.16 22.73
C ILE A 233 15.78 0.85 22.62
N VAL A 234 15.93 0.17 21.48
CA VAL A 234 15.24 -1.09 21.22
C VAL A 234 16.25 -2.23 21.15
N ILE A 235 16.01 -3.27 21.93
CA ILE A 235 16.80 -4.51 21.90
C ILE A 235 16.00 -5.56 21.12
N THR A 236 16.55 -6.02 20.00
CA THR A 236 15.95 -7.11 19.23
C THR A 236 16.68 -8.42 19.52
N ILE A 237 15.93 -9.50 19.78
CA ILE A 237 16.50 -10.81 20.08
C ILE A 237 16.00 -11.83 19.06
N SER A 238 16.87 -12.21 18.13
CA SER A 238 16.71 -13.38 17.27
C SER A 238 17.36 -14.60 17.95
N ARG A 239 16.81 -15.80 17.72
CA ARG A 239 17.20 -16.98 18.52
C ARG A 239 16.89 -18.33 17.91
N GLU A 240 17.74 -19.30 18.17
CA GLU A 240 17.47 -20.73 17.95
C GLU A 240 16.50 -21.29 18.99
N TYR A 241 15.76 -22.34 18.64
CA TYR A 241 14.94 -23.07 19.59
C TYR A 241 15.85 -23.84 20.56
N GLY A 242 15.50 -23.83 21.86
CA GLY A 242 16.34 -24.40 22.92
C GLY A 242 17.53 -23.54 23.36
N SER A 243 17.81 -22.38 22.74
CA SER A 243 18.88 -21.46 23.16
C SER A 243 18.59 -20.69 24.46
N GLY A 244 17.35 -20.69 24.95
CA GLY A 244 16.96 -19.86 26.08
C GLY A 244 16.77 -18.37 25.75
N GLY A 245 16.76 -17.96 24.48
CA GLY A 245 16.58 -16.55 24.08
C GLY A 245 15.31 -15.87 24.63
N ARG A 246 14.21 -16.60 24.86
CA ARG A 246 13.00 -16.05 25.51
C ARG A 246 13.25 -15.75 27.00
N LEU A 247 13.91 -16.66 27.70
CA LEU A 247 14.29 -16.49 29.11
C LEU A 247 15.25 -15.29 29.25
N LEU A 248 16.23 -15.18 28.34
CA LEU A 248 17.16 -14.05 28.30
C LEU A 248 16.43 -12.71 28.15
N GLY A 249 15.45 -12.62 27.23
CA GLY A 249 14.65 -11.40 27.07
C GLY A 249 13.81 -11.05 28.31
N GLN A 250 13.26 -12.05 29.00
CA GLN A 250 12.54 -11.85 30.26
C GLN A 250 13.46 -11.41 31.41
N MET A 251 14.67 -11.98 31.48
CA MET A 251 15.69 -11.58 32.45
C MET A 251 16.12 -10.13 32.22
N LEU A 252 16.41 -9.76 30.96
CA LEU A 252 16.75 -8.39 30.57
C LEU A 252 15.63 -7.40 30.89
N SER A 253 14.38 -7.77 30.66
CA SER A 253 13.22 -6.94 30.99
C SER A 253 13.14 -6.63 32.48
N LYS A 254 13.37 -7.64 33.33
CA LYS A 254 13.40 -7.48 34.79
C LYS A 254 14.61 -6.67 35.26
N GLU A 255 15.79 -6.91 34.68
CA GLU A 255 17.04 -6.23 35.07
C GLU A 255 17.05 -4.75 34.68
N LEU A 256 16.55 -4.42 33.49
CA LEU A 256 16.56 -3.05 32.95
C LEU A 256 15.26 -2.27 33.22
N GLY A 257 14.21 -2.93 33.69
CA GLY A 257 12.89 -2.32 33.89
C GLY A 257 12.20 -1.88 32.59
N ILE A 258 12.52 -2.54 31.47
CA ILE A 258 11.99 -2.22 30.13
C ILE A 258 10.98 -3.27 29.67
N LYS A 259 9.99 -2.85 28.87
CA LYS A 259 8.92 -3.75 28.42
C LYS A 259 9.45 -4.83 27.48
N PHE A 260 8.88 -6.03 27.60
CA PHE A 260 9.19 -7.18 26.77
C PHE A 260 8.01 -7.55 25.88
N TYR A 261 8.24 -7.57 24.57
CA TYR A 261 7.26 -7.92 23.55
C TYR A 261 7.65 -9.23 22.88
N ASP A 262 6.81 -10.25 23.10
CA ASP A 262 6.92 -11.51 22.40
C ASP A 262 5.89 -11.67 21.29
N LYS A 263 5.91 -12.86 20.66
CA LYS A 263 5.02 -13.19 19.56
C LYS A 263 3.55 -12.97 19.94
N GLU A 264 3.14 -13.37 21.14
CA GLU A 264 1.74 -13.34 21.58
C GLU A 264 1.27 -11.90 21.80
N LEU A 265 2.10 -11.07 22.45
CA LEU A 265 1.78 -9.66 22.68
C LEU A 265 1.70 -8.85 21.38
N ILE A 266 2.58 -9.12 20.42
CA ILE A 266 2.55 -8.44 19.11
C ILE A 266 1.32 -8.90 18.30
N GLU A 267 0.95 -10.18 18.38
CA GLU A 267 -0.26 -10.69 17.74
C GLU A 267 -1.54 -10.12 18.37
N LEU A 268 -1.57 -9.96 19.70
CA LEU A 268 -2.69 -9.34 20.39
C LEU A 268 -2.83 -7.86 20.01
N ALA A 269 -1.72 -7.11 20.02
CA ALA A 269 -1.69 -5.72 19.55
C ALA A 269 -2.14 -5.60 18.08
N ALA A 270 -1.79 -6.58 17.23
CA ALA A 270 -2.24 -6.63 15.83
C ALA A 270 -3.74 -6.85 15.71
N LYS A 271 -4.30 -7.75 16.52
CA LYS A 271 -5.74 -8.03 16.52
C LYS A 271 -6.56 -6.87 17.10
N GLU A 272 -6.08 -6.21 18.14
CA GLU A 272 -6.76 -5.07 18.78
C GLU A 272 -6.73 -3.80 17.92
N SER A 273 -5.77 -3.67 16.99
CA SER A 273 -5.65 -2.52 16.08
C SER A 273 -6.79 -2.35 15.05
N ARG A 274 -7.93 -3.04 15.23
CA ARG A 274 -9.11 -3.04 14.35
C ARG A 274 -8.77 -3.31 12.88
N LEU A 275 -7.97 -4.34 12.64
CA LEU A 275 -7.91 -4.93 11.32
C LEU A 275 -9.18 -5.75 11.09
N PRO A 276 -9.84 -5.65 9.93
CA PRO A 276 -11.11 -6.33 9.69
C PRO A 276 -10.94 -7.85 9.84
N GLN A 277 -11.53 -8.37 10.90
CA GLN A 277 -11.50 -9.77 11.35
C GLN A 277 -12.07 -10.76 10.31
N GLN A 278 -12.68 -10.25 9.23
CA GLN A 278 -13.26 -11.02 8.14
C GLN A 278 -12.28 -11.39 7.01
N TYR A 279 -11.06 -10.82 6.97
CA TYR A 279 -10.10 -11.09 5.89
C TYR A 279 -9.21 -12.32 6.11
N ILE A 280 -9.25 -12.95 7.29
CA ILE A 280 -8.37 -14.08 7.64
C ILE A 280 -8.93 -15.43 7.12
N ALA A 281 -10.19 -15.47 6.70
CA ALA A 281 -10.88 -16.74 6.42
C ALA A 281 -10.85 -17.22 4.96
N GLU A 282 -10.60 -16.35 3.97
CA GLU A 282 -10.77 -16.74 2.56
C GLU A 282 -9.71 -16.10 1.66
N ASN A 283 -9.14 -16.92 0.77
CA ASN A 283 -8.26 -16.60 -0.36
C ASN A 283 -6.76 -16.84 -0.14
N GLU A 284 -6.38 -18.12 -0.19
CA GLU A 284 -5.06 -18.55 -0.64
C GLU A 284 -4.93 -18.35 -2.16
N GLN A 285 -4.00 -17.51 -2.62
CA GLN A 285 -3.15 -17.84 -3.77
C GLN A 285 -1.99 -16.83 -4.01
N LYS A 286 -0.81 -17.44 -4.12
CA LYS A 286 0.53 -17.03 -4.61
C LYS A 286 0.74 -15.57 -5.07
N VAL A 287 1.64 -14.85 -4.39
CA VAL A 287 2.43 -13.73 -4.95
C VAL A 287 3.86 -13.75 -4.38
N SER A 288 4.82 -13.25 -5.16
CA SER A 288 6.27 -13.30 -4.91
C SER A 288 6.78 -12.27 -3.87
N THR A 289 7.64 -12.78 -2.99
CA THR A 289 8.45 -12.13 -1.93
C THR A 289 9.03 -10.72 -2.23
N ASN A 290 9.38 -10.40 -3.48
CA ASN A 290 10.02 -9.12 -3.81
C ASN A 290 9.07 -7.91 -3.77
N TYR A 291 7.75 -8.13 -3.83
CA TYR A 291 6.75 -7.06 -3.77
C TYR A 291 6.55 -6.53 -2.34
N LEU A 292 6.81 -7.38 -1.34
CA LEU A 292 6.62 -7.11 0.08
C LEU A 292 7.69 -6.14 0.61
N LEU A 293 8.92 -6.24 0.11
CA LEU A 293 10.00 -5.29 0.41
C LEU A 293 9.70 -3.88 -0.12
N HIS A 294 8.99 -3.76 -1.24
CA HIS A 294 8.56 -2.48 -1.81
C HIS A 294 7.51 -1.77 -0.93
N ILE A 295 6.67 -2.53 -0.23
CA ILE A 295 5.67 -2.02 0.73
C ILE A 295 6.34 -1.59 2.04
N ILE A 296 7.38 -2.31 2.49
CA ILE A 296 8.13 -2.03 3.73
C ILE A 296 8.94 -0.72 3.65
N LEU A 297 9.42 -0.35 2.47
CA LEU A 297 10.31 0.81 2.26
C LEU A 297 9.56 2.11 1.91
N GLN A 298 8.25 2.06 1.66
CA GLN A 298 7.43 3.23 1.32
C GLN A 298 6.51 3.57 2.49
N ASP A 299 7.01 4.43 3.37
CA ASP A 299 6.23 5.06 4.42
C ASP A 299 5.13 5.92 3.77
N TYR A 300 3.87 5.45 3.76
CA TYR A 300 2.65 6.26 3.81
C TYR A 300 1.43 5.34 4.00
N GLU A 301 0.45 5.83 4.76
CA GLU A 301 -0.85 5.22 5.04
C GLU A 301 -1.61 4.80 3.76
N ALA A 302 -1.32 3.61 3.24
CA ALA A 302 -2.07 3.00 2.15
C ALA A 302 -3.15 2.07 2.70
N PRO A 303 -4.38 2.09 2.14
CA PRO A 303 -5.44 1.17 2.53
C PRO A 303 -5.00 -0.27 2.27
N ILE A 304 -5.31 -1.15 3.22
CA ILE A 304 -5.02 -2.58 3.18
C ILE A 304 -5.93 -3.24 2.14
N GLU A 305 -5.71 -3.01 0.85
CA GLU A 305 -6.44 -3.70 -0.22
C GLU A 305 -5.53 -3.95 -1.42
N LYS A 306 -4.88 -5.14 -1.42
CA LYS A 306 -4.87 -6.15 -2.49
C LYS A 306 -3.86 -7.25 -2.17
N SER A 307 -4.31 -8.51 -2.34
CA SER A 307 -3.50 -9.71 -2.59
C SER A 307 -2.34 -9.99 -1.61
N LEU A 308 -2.66 -10.21 -0.34
CA LEU A 308 -1.73 -10.77 0.64
C LEU A 308 -2.25 -12.14 1.07
N SER A 309 -1.39 -13.15 1.18
CA SER A 309 -1.73 -14.33 1.99
C SER A 309 -2.07 -13.86 3.41
N SER A 310 -2.94 -14.57 4.14
CA SER A 310 -3.25 -14.26 5.54
C SER A 310 -1.98 -14.14 6.39
N ALA A 311 -0.93 -14.92 6.05
CA ALA A 311 0.39 -14.84 6.66
C ALA A 311 1.14 -13.53 6.35
N ASP A 312 1.07 -13.04 5.11
CA ASP A 312 1.74 -11.80 4.69
C ASP A 312 1.04 -10.57 5.26
N ALA A 313 -0.30 -10.56 5.27
CA ALA A 313 -1.09 -9.51 5.90
C ALA A 313 -0.80 -9.43 7.41
N LEU A 314 -0.68 -10.59 8.06
CA LEU A 314 -0.26 -10.67 9.46
C LEU A 314 1.16 -10.12 9.64
N PHE A 315 2.12 -10.48 8.77
CA PHE A 315 3.49 -9.97 8.86
C PHE A 315 3.55 -8.44 8.67
N VAL A 316 2.77 -7.88 7.74
CA VAL A 316 2.65 -6.42 7.54
C VAL A 316 2.09 -5.73 8.78
N ALA A 317 1.02 -6.28 9.37
CA ALA A 317 0.44 -5.76 10.60
C ALA A 317 1.44 -5.81 11.77
N GLN A 318 2.11 -6.94 11.95
CA GLN A 318 3.16 -7.10 12.96
C GLN A 318 4.31 -6.10 12.76
N SER A 319 4.74 -5.89 11.51
CA SER A 319 5.80 -4.94 11.17
C SER A 319 5.43 -3.50 11.51
N ARG A 320 4.18 -3.09 11.25
CA ARG A 320 3.68 -1.76 11.62
C ARG A 320 3.72 -1.55 13.12
N ILE A 321 3.26 -2.54 13.89
CA ILE A 321 3.24 -2.47 15.36
C ILE A 321 4.65 -2.43 15.94
N ILE A 322 5.57 -3.24 15.42
CA ILE A 322 6.97 -3.23 15.85
C ILE A 322 7.58 -1.83 15.70
N ARG A 323 7.35 -1.16 14.57
CA ARG A 323 7.80 0.22 14.35
C ARG A 323 7.13 1.23 15.28
N GLU A 324 5.83 1.08 15.50
CA GLU A 324 5.08 1.97 16.39
C GLU A 324 5.55 1.86 17.84
N ILE A 325 5.77 0.64 18.33
CA ILE A 325 6.33 0.39 19.67
C ILE A 325 7.74 0.98 19.76
N ALA A 326 8.59 0.70 18.78
CA ALA A 326 9.97 1.20 18.72
C ALA A 326 10.07 2.74 18.70
N ALA A 327 9.08 3.42 18.11
CA ALA A 327 9.02 4.87 18.09
C ALA A 327 8.52 5.47 19.42
N LYS A 328 7.70 4.74 20.18
CA LYS A 328 7.06 5.24 21.41
C LYS A 328 7.88 4.99 22.66
N GLU A 329 8.52 3.83 22.79
CA GLU A 329 9.14 3.44 24.05
C GLU A 329 10.32 2.46 23.92
N THR A 330 11.19 2.51 24.93
CA THR A 330 12.33 1.60 25.08
C THR A 330 11.82 0.21 25.41
N CYS A 331 12.20 -0.78 24.60
CA CYS A 331 11.63 -2.12 24.71
C CYS A 331 12.56 -3.22 24.20
N ILE A 332 12.22 -4.46 24.56
CA ILE A 332 12.84 -5.69 24.07
C ILE A 332 11.83 -6.40 23.16
N ILE A 333 12.23 -6.73 21.95
CA ILE A 333 11.38 -7.40 20.95
C ILE A 333 12.03 -8.72 20.54
N ILE A 334 11.30 -9.84 20.65
CA ILE A 334 11.85 -11.17 20.37
C ILE A 334 11.39 -11.76 19.02
N GLY A 335 12.26 -11.65 18.00
CA GLY A 335 12.11 -12.20 16.65
C GLY A 335 11.14 -11.45 15.76
N ARG A 336 10.29 -12.17 15.00
CA ARG A 336 9.38 -11.61 13.98
C ARG A 336 10.12 -10.77 12.93
N CYS A 337 11.40 -11.09 12.67
CA CYS A 337 12.29 -10.29 11.83
C CYS A 337 12.46 -8.83 12.32
N ALA A 338 12.30 -8.56 13.62
CA ALA A 338 12.42 -7.21 14.17
C ALA A 338 13.78 -6.56 13.90
N ASP A 339 14.86 -7.37 13.86
CA ASP A 339 16.19 -6.95 13.47
C ASP A 339 16.22 -6.35 12.05
N TYR A 340 15.47 -6.94 11.13
CA TYR A 340 15.35 -6.46 9.76
C TYR A 340 14.33 -5.32 9.61
N ILE A 341 13.17 -5.43 10.28
CA ILE A 341 12.08 -4.44 10.22
C ILE A 341 12.56 -3.06 10.68
N LEU A 342 13.47 -3.05 11.66
CA LEU A 342 14.02 -1.84 12.26
C LEU A 342 15.42 -1.49 11.71
N LYS A 343 15.85 -2.04 10.56
CA LYS A 343 17.18 -1.78 9.98
C LYS A 343 17.43 -0.30 9.64
N ASP A 344 16.37 0.45 9.33
CA ASP A 344 16.43 1.87 8.96
C ASP A 344 16.26 2.79 10.19
N HIS A 345 16.06 2.24 11.40
CA HIS A 345 16.12 3.05 12.62
C HIS A 345 17.55 3.57 12.87
N PRO A 346 17.71 4.71 13.58
CA PRO A 346 19.02 5.22 13.91
C PRO A 346 19.90 4.13 14.53
N ALA A 347 21.07 3.90 13.95
CA ALA A 347 22.00 2.88 14.44
C ALA A 347 22.42 3.14 15.89
N SER A 348 22.26 4.36 16.41
CA SER A 348 22.46 4.70 17.81
C SER A 348 21.38 4.14 18.75
N SER A 349 20.17 3.84 18.28
CA SER A 349 19.02 3.45 19.12
C SER A 349 18.59 1.99 19.02
N ILE A 350 19.32 1.14 18.30
CA ILE A 350 18.99 -0.30 18.17
C ILE A 350 20.14 -1.22 18.58
N ILE A 351 19.84 -2.32 19.27
CA ILE A 351 20.80 -3.39 19.60
C ILE A 351 20.24 -4.69 19.05
N LYS A 352 20.96 -5.33 18.12
CA LYS A 352 20.54 -6.57 17.45
C LYS A 352 21.32 -7.76 18.02
N VAL A 353 20.61 -8.63 18.74
CA VAL A 353 21.20 -9.80 19.39
C VAL A 353 20.73 -11.08 18.72
N PHE A 354 21.65 -12.01 18.48
CA PHE A 354 21.35 -13.38 18.06
C PHE A 354 21.78 -14.39 19.13
N CYS A 355 20.85 -15.20 19.61
CA CYS A 355 21.09 -16.21 20.65
C CYS A 355 21.05 -17.62 20.04
N TYR A 356 22.16 -18.35 20.15
CA TYR A 356 22.33 -19.68 19.57
C TYR A 356 22.96 -20.64 20.57
N THR A 357 22.86 -21.94 20.30
CA THR A 357 23.42 -22.98 21.17
C THR A 357 23.65 -24.25 20.38
N ASP A 358 24.57 -25.10 20.84
CA ASP A 358 24.76 -26.42 20.24
C ASP A 358 23.52 -27.30 20.45
N LEU A 359 23.28 -28.23 19.52
CA LEU A 359 22.05 -29.05 19.51
C LEU A 359 21.89 -29.87 20.80
N ASP A 360 22.99 -30.38 21.35
CA ASP A 360 22.97 -31.18 22.57
C ASP A 360 22.57 -30.32 23.79
N ASP A 361 23.06 -29.08 23.83
CA ASP A 361 22.70 -28.11 24.87
C ASP A 361 21.25 -27.63 24.75
N ALA A 362 20.77 -27.44 23.52
CA ALA A 362 19.37 -27.16 23.26
C ALA A 362 18.47 -28.31 23.76
N CYS A 363 18.84 -29.56 23.48
CA CYS A 363 18.09 -30.73 23.92
C CYS A 363 18.03 -30.80 25.44
N ARG A 364 19.19 -30.71 26.13
CA ARG A 364 19.26 -30.70 27.59
C ARG A 364 18.40 -29.60 28.20
N ARG A 365 18.47 -28.38 27.66
CA ARG A 365 17.65 -27.26 28.15
C ARG A 365 16.16 -27.51 27.96
N CYS A 366 15.75 -28.06 26.82
CA CYS A 366 14.36 -28.36 26.55
C CYS A 366 13.81 -29.50 27.42
N THR A 367 14.61 -30.51 27.74
CA THR A 367 14.19 -31.58 28.67
C THR A 367 14.12 -31.10 30.11
N ASP A 368 15.15 -30.37 30.56
CA ASP A 368 15.32 -30.05 31.98
C ASP A 368 14.45 -28.86 32.41
N ILE A 369 14.32 -27.84 31.54
CA ILE A 369 13.61 -26.59 31.86
C ILE A 369 12.22 -26.57 31.24
N TYR A 370 12.06 -27.05 30.00
CA TYR A 370 10.78 -27.02 29.31
C TYR A 370 9.98 -28.32 29.45
N HIS A 371 10.51 -29.32 30.17
CA HIS A 371 9.89 -30.63 30.42
C HIS A 371 9.37 -31.28 29.13
N SER A 372 10.08 -31.09 28.03
CA SER A 372 9.74 -31.64 26.73
C SER A 372 10.12 -33.11 26.64
N ASP A 373 9.39 -33.87 25.83
CA ASP A 373 9.63 -35.30 25.60
C ASP A 373 11.05 -35.52 25.00
N PRO A 374 11.96 -36.21 25.72
CA PRO A 374 13.34 -36.42 25.26
C PRO A 374 13.46 -37.07 23.89
N ASP A 375 12.52 -37.97 23.54
CA ASP A 375 12.55 -38.70 22.28
C ASP A 375 12.16 -37.81 21.08
N ARG A 376 11.36 -36.77 21.34
CA ARG A 376 10.85 -35.86 20.29
C ARG A 376 11.59 -34.54 20.21
N VAL A 377 12.26 -34.12 21.29
CA VAL A 377 12.84 -32.77 21.45
C VAL A 377 13.80 -32.41 20.32
N ARG A 378 14.66 -33.35 19.92
CA ARG A 378 15.64 -33.14 18.85
C ARG A 378 14.98 -32.84 17.51
N SER A 379 13.94 -33.60 17.17
CA SER A 379 13.17 -33.41 15.94
C SER A 379 12.42 -32.08 15.93
N GLU A 380 11.89 -31.66 17.08
CA GLU A 380 11.17 -30.42 17.25
C GLU A 380 12.07 -29.20 17.12
N ILE A 381 13.29 -29.24 17.70
CA ILE A 381 14.30 -28.19 17.54
C ILE A 381 14.62 -27.97 16.07
N ILE A 382 14.94 -29.06 15.35
CA ILE A 382 15.31 -28.99 13.93
C ILE A 382 14.14 -28.43 13.09
N LYS A 383 12.93 -28.93 13.32
CA LYS A 383 11.72 -28.48 12.61
C LYS A 383 11.45 -26.99 12.85
N THR A 384 11.54 -26.55 14.10
CA THR A 384 11.28 -25.16 14.49
C THR A 384 12.33 -24.21 13.94
N ASN A 385 13.62 -24.57 14.01
CA ASN A 385 14.69 -23.76 13.44
C ASN A 385 14.58 -23.67 11.91
N ARG A 386 14.25 -24.77 11.23
CA ARG A 386 13.99 -24.75 9.77
C ARG A 386 12.84 -23.83 9.41
N ALA A 387 11.76 -23.84 10.19
CA ALA A 387 10.64 -22.92 10.00
C ALA A 387 11.03 -21.45 10.20
N ARG A 388 11.88 -21.15 11.20
CA ARG A 388 12.40 -19.79 11.45
C ARG A 388 13.31 -19.30 10.32
N ILE A 389 14.21 -20.16 9.84
CA ILE A 389 15.08 -19.87 8.68
C ILE A 389 14.22 -19.55 7.46
N SER A 390 13.26 -20.43 7.15
CA SER A 390 12.38 -20.26 5.98
C SER A 390 11.56 -18.98 6.08
N HIS A 391 10.99 -18.68 7.26
CA HIS A 391 10.25 -17.44 7.49
C HIS A 391 11.14 -16.20 7.35
N TYR A 392 12.34 -16.21 7.92
CA TYR A 392 13.25 -15.08 7.82
C TYR A 392 13.67 -14.84 6.36
N GLN A 393 14.19 -15.86 5.68
CA GLN A 393 14.57 -15.79 4.27
C GLN A 393 13.42 -15.34 3.38
N HIS A 394 12.21 -15.84 3.63
CA HIS A 394 11.03 -15.48 2.84
C HIS A 394 10.66 -14.00 2.95
N TYR A 395 10.94 -13.32 4.06
CA TYR A 395 10.58 -11.91 4.22
C TYR A 395 11.74 -10.93 4.09
N THR A 396 12.97 -11.38 4.35
CA THR A 396 14.16 -10.50 4.33
C THR A 396 15.04 -10.72 3.10
N ASN A 397 14.90 -11.86 2.41
CA ASN A 397 15.87 -12.39 1.44
C ASN A 397 17.30 -12.53 2.01
N GLU A 398 17.46 -12.50 3.34
CA GLU A 398 18.75 -12.62 4.02
C GLU A 398 18.86 -13.96 4.75
N LYS A 399 20.10 -14.35 5.06
CA LYS A 399 20.37 -15.61 5.76
C LYS A 399 20.20 -15.42 7.27
N TRP A 400 19.30 -16.19 7.86
CA TRP A 400 19.09 -16.17 9.32
C TRP A 400 20.34 -16.68 10.05
N GLY A 401 20.81 -15.93 11.04
CA GLY A 401 22.05 -16.23 11.77
C GLY A 401 23.33 -15.76 11.05
N GLU A 402 23.24 -14.95 10.00
CA GLU A 402 24.41 -14.32 9.39
C GLU A 402 25.01 -13.26 10.34
N PRO A 403 26.31 -13.34 10.71
CA PRO A 403 26.92 -12.41 11.66
C PRO A 403 26.78 -10.92 11.30
N HIS A 404 26.83 -10.58 10.01
CA HIS A 404 26.70 -9.19 9.54
C HIS A 404 25.33 -8.55 9.85
N ASN A 405 24.32 -9.35 10.16
CA ASN A 405 22.98 -8.87 10.47
C ASN A 405 22.81 -8.45 11.94
N TYR A 406 23.72 -8.89 12.84
CA TYR A 406 23.58 -8.73 14.28
C TYR A 406 24.78 -7.97 14.88
N ASP A 407 24.54 -7.24 15.96
CA ASP A 407 25.58 -6.51 16.68
C ASP A 407 26.28 -7.42 17.71
N LEU A 408 25.54 -8.39 18.26
CA LEU A 408 26.06 -9.37 19.21
C LEU A 408 25.47 -10.75 18.95
N MET A 409 26.34 -11.75 18.79
CA MET A 409 25.93 -13.16 18.77
C MET A 409 26.38 -13.84 20.06
N VAL A 410 25.47 -14.53 20.74
CA VAL A 410 25.71 -15.15 22.05
C VAL A 410 25.46 -16.64 21.97
N ASN A 411 26.51 -17.43 22.25
CA ASN A 411 26.40 -18.87 22.44
C ASN A 411 26.01 -19.18 23.89
N THR A 412 24.75 -19.53 24.14
CA THR A 412 24.23 -19.87 25.46
C THR A 412 24.43 -21.33 25.85
N GLY A 413 25.07 -22.14 25.00
CA GLY A 413 25.57 -23.47 25.35
C GLY A 413 26.83 -23.36 26.19
N SER A 414 27.78 -22.53 25.74
CA SER A 414 29.05 -22.29 26.44
C SER A 414 28.97 -21.21 27.53
N MET A 415 27.96 -20.34 27.48
CA MET A 415 27.80 -19.21 28.42
C MET A 415 26.48 -19.30 29.18
N PRO A 416 26.48 -19.13 30.53
CA PRO A 416 25.26 -19.01 31.30
C PRO A 416 24.38 -17.82 30.88
N LEU A 417 23.05 -17.99 30.97
CA LEU A 417 22.09 -16.93 30.59
C LEU A 417 22.28 -15.64 31.40
N GLN A 418 22.70 -15.74 32.66
CA GLN A 418 23.01 -14.59 33.52
C GLN A 418 24.16 -13.75 32.96
N THR A 419 25.24 -14.40 32.50
CA THR A 419 26.38 -13.70 31.89
C THR A 419 25.97 -13.03 30.58
N ALA A 420 25.20 -13.73 29.74
CA ALA A 420 24.64 -13.17 28.52
C ALA A 420 23.75 -11.94 28.80
N CYS A 421 22.92 -12.01 29.84
CA CYS A 421 22.05 -10.92 30.28
C CYS A 421 22.88 -9.70 30.69
N HIS A 422 23.92 -9.91 31.49
CA HIS A 422 24.81 -8.83 31.94
C HIS A 422 25.51 -8.12 30.78
N LEU A 423 26.03 -8.87 29.80
CA LEU A 423 26.69 -8.31 28.62
C LEU A 423 25.74 -7.43 27.79
N ILE A 424 24.53 -7.91 27.53
CA ILE A 424 23.53 -7.15 26.76
C ILE A 424 23.05 -5.92 27.57
N ALA A 425 22.87 -6.07 28.89
CA ALA A 425 22.51 -4.98 29.77
C ALA A 425 23.61 -3.89 29.82
N GLN A 426 24.88 -4.28 29.81
CA GLN A 426 26.00 -3.35 29.74
C GLN A 426 26.03 -2.60 28.40
N LEU A 427 25.90 -3.31 27.27
CA LEU A 427 25.79 -2.68 25.95
C LEU A 427 24.63 -1.68 25.89
N TYR A 428 23.48 -2.03 26.49
CA TYR A 428 22.35 -1.12 26.62
C TYR A 428 22.71 0.14 27.42
N LYS A 429 23.36 -0.01 28.58
CA LYS A 429 23.74 1.13 29.45
C LYS A 429 24.74 2.06 28.78
N GLU A 430 25.76 1.51 28.13
CA GLU A 430 26.75 2.26 27.36
C GLU A 430 26.08 3.07 26.25
N LYS A 431 25.20 2.42 25.49
CA LYS A 431 24.45 3.06 24.41
C LYS A 431 23.42 4.08 24.91
N ALA A 432 22.87 3.87 26.09
CA ALA A 432 21.98 4.79 26.78
C ALA A 432 22.70 5.98 27.44
N ASN A 433 24.04 6.06 27.37
CA ASN A 433 24.86 7.02 28.13
C ASN A 433 24.49 7.02 29.64
N ILE A 434 24.07 5.90 30.18
CA ILE A 434 23.83 5.74 31.62
C ILE A 434 25.20 5.42 32.24
N ARG A 435 25.93 6.46 32.64
CA ARG A 435 27.16 6.28 33.44
C ARG A 435 26.75 5.63 34.77
N GLN A 436 27.50 4.60 35.16
CA GLN A 436 27.44 3.99 36.50
C GLN A 436 27.84 5.00 37.57
#